data_AF-A0A9P6LIY8-F1
#
_entry.id   AF-A0A9P6LIY8-F1
#
_cell.length_a   1.000
_cell.length_b   1.000
_cell.length_c   1.000
_cell.angle_alpha   90.00
_cell.angle_beta   90.00
_cell.angle_gamma   90.00
#
_symmetry.space_group_name_H-M   'P 1'
#
loop_
_entity.id
_entity.type
_entity.pdbx_description
1 polymer ?
#
loop_
_entity_poly.entity_id
_entity_poly.type
_entity_poly.pdbx_seq_one_letter_code
_entity_poly.pdbx_strand_id
1 'polypeptide(L)'
;MQFTSIIVSAALFLASGSYAWTKDANGVWTANNTYYTIRGSTVHEACTTMNTESVHTPGTSCAYWTNGIGDIFHGKCQMQGNSMLCI
;
A
#
# COMPACT_ATOMS: atom_id res chain seq x y z
N MET A 1 7.95 13.90 47.21
CA MET A 1 7.28 12.66 46.77
C MET A 1 7.48 12.58 45.25
N GLN A 2 8.29 11.65 44.77
CA GLN A 2 8.61 11.50 43.35
C GLN A 2 7.52 10.65 42.68
N PHE A 3 6.88 11.17 41.63
CA PHE A 3 5.94 10.42 40.80
C PHE A 3 6.72 9.74 39.68
N THR A 4 6.88 8.43 39.77
CA THR A 4 7.45 7.60 38.70
C THR A 4 6.38 7.38 37.63
N SER A 5 6.45 8.12 36.53
CA SER A 5 5.60 7.88 35.36
C SER A 5 6.07 6.59 34.67
N ILE A 6 5.27 5.53 34.78
CA ILE A 6 5.47 4.30 34.01
C ILE A 6 5.13 4.61 32.55
N ILE A 7 6.16 4.60 31.70
CA ILE A 7 5.98 4.67 30.24
C ILE A 7 5.37 3.34 29.82
N VAL A 8 4.05 3.31 29.62
CA VAL A 8 3.36 2.17 29.02
C VAL A 8 3.63 2.24 27.52
N SER A 9 4.58 1.43 27.06
CA SER A 9 4.84 1.18 25.63
C SER A 9 3.58 0.57 25.01
N ALA A 10 2.77 1.41 24.36
CA ALA A 10 1.57 0.97 23.68
C ALA A 10 1.96 0.22 22.38
N ALA A 11 1.77 -1.09 22.45
CA ALA A 11 1.35 -1.97 21.37
C ALA A 11 2.22 -2.02 20.10
N LEU A 12 3.12 -3.00 20.07
CA LEU A 12 3.40 -3.76 18.85
C LEU A 12 2.13 -4.52 18.44
N PHE A 13 1.17 -3.83 17.81
CA PHE A 13 0.20 -4.53 16.97
C PHE A 13 0.96 -5.03 15.76
N LEU A 14 1.09 -6.36 15.65
CA LEU A 14 1.41 -7.05 14.41
C LEU A 14 0.33 -6.72 13.39
N ALA A 15 0.46 -5.58 12.71
CA ALA A 15 -0.23 -5.32 11.47
C ALA A 15 0.45 -6.18 10.39
N SER A 16 0.13 -7.47 10.35
CA SER A 16 0.38 -8.30 9.17
C SER A 16 -0.54 -7.79 8.05
N GLY A 17 -0.14 -6.69 7.42
CA GLY A 17 -0.95 -6.05 6.38
C GLY A 17 -0.74 -4.54 6.19
N SER A 18 0.31 -3.93 6.76
CA SER A 18 0.65 -2.55 6.38
C SER A 18 1.26 -2.51 4.97
N TYR A 19 0.42 -2.20 3.99
CA TYR A 19 0.80 -1.75 2.65
C TYR A 19 1.55 -0.41 2.81
N ALA A 20 2.82 -0.36 2.40
CA ALA A 20 3.69 0.78 2.61
C ALA A 20 3.36 1.93 1.64
N TRP A 21 2.31 2.66 1.93
CA TRP A 21 1.95 3.89 1.21
C TRP A 21 2.68 5.11 1.77
N THR A 22 3.21 5.93 0.88
CA THR A 22 3.81 7.22 1.26
C THR A 22 2.93 8.37 0.79
N LYS A 23 2.64 9.32 1.68
CA LYS A 23 1.95 10.57 1.34
C LYS A 23 2.96 11.70 1.30
N ASP A 24 3.02 12.43 0.19
CA ASP A 24 3.86 13.63 0.10
C ASP A 24 3.23 14.83 0.84
N ALA A 25 3.99 15.93 0.94
CA ALA A 25 3.52 17.16 1.57
C ALA A 25 2.36 17.84 0.82
N ASN A 26 2.18 17.55 -0.47
CA ASN A 26 1.08 18.05 -1.31
C ASN A 26 -0.18 17.18 -1.18
N GLY A 27 -0.09 16.09 -0.43
CA GLY A 27 -1.16 15.14 -0.16
C GLY A 27 -1.35 14.05 -1.22
N VAL A 28 -0.41 13.91 -2.15
CA VAL A 28 -0.37 12.84 -3.15
C VAL A 28 0.11 11.56 -2.49
N TRP A 29 -0.61 10.47 -2.74
CA TRP A 29 -0.25 9.15 -2.25
C TRP A 29 0.46 8.35 -3.32
N THR A 30 1.57 7.74 -2.93
CA THR A 30 2.42 6.89 -3.76
C THR A 30 2.47 5.50 -3.12
N ALA A 31 2.08 4.49 -3.87
CA ALA A 31 2.24 3.08 -3.53
C ALA A 31 3.70 2.64 -3.73
N ASN A 32 4.12 1.60 -3.00
CA ASN A 32 5.39 0.94 -3.29
C ASN A 32 5.24 0.04 -4.54
N ASN A 33 6.35 -0.21 -5.22
CA ASN A 33 6.42 -1.24 -6.25
C ASN A 33 6.49 -2.63 -5.60
N THR A 34 5.42 -3.03 -4.93
CA THR A 34 5.36 -4.28 -4.16
C THR A 34 4.07 -5.03 -4.43
N TYR A 35 4.16 -6.35 -4.44
CA TYR A 35 3.03 -7.25 -4.61
C TYR A 35 2.68 -7.92 -3.29
N TYR A 36 1.39 -8.04 -3.04
CA TYR A 36 0.85 -8.64 -1.84
C TYR A 36 -0.19 -9.70 -2.18
N THR A 37 -0.30 -10.72 -1.35
CA THR A 37 -1.38 -11.71 -1.47
C THR A 37 -2.60 -11.21 -0.72
N ILE A 38 -3.66 -10.86 -1.45
CA ILE A 38 -4.94 -10.39 -0.90
C ILE A 38 -6.01 -11.38 -1.30
N ARG A 39 -6.65 -12.03 -0.31
CA ARG A 39 -7.75 -12.99 -0.54
C ARG A 39 -7.39 -14.11 -1.54
N GLY A 40 -6.11 -14.50 -1.57
CA GLY A 40 -5.60 -15.55 -2.47
C GLY A 40 -5.18 -15.07 -3.85
N SER A 41 -5.33 -13.79 -4.19
CA SER A 41 -4.84 -13.18 -5.43
C SER A 41 -3.57 -12.38 -5.20
N THR A 42 -2.69 -12.32 -6.20
CA THR A 42 -1.48 -11.48 -6.17
C THR A 42 -1.82 -10.08 -6.63
N VAL A 43 -1.80 -9.10 -5.74
CA VAL A 43 -2.23 -7.73 -6.01
C VAL A 43 -1.04 -6.80 -5.94
N HIS A 44 -0.82 -6.05 -7.02
CA HIS A 44 0.12 -4.93 -7.00
C HIS A 44 -0.42 -3.84 -6.08
N GLU A 45 0.40 -3.30 -5.17
CA GLU A 45 -0.03 -2.30 -4.19
C GLU A 45 -0.67 -1.07 -4.83
N ALA A 46 -0.18 -0.64 -6.00
CA ALA A 46 -0.77 0.45 -6.76
C ALA A 46 -2.25 0.23 -7.13
N CYS A 47 -2.77 -0.99 -6.98
CA CYS A 47 -4.15 -1.36 -7.21
C CYS A 47 -4.97 -1.55 -5.93
N THR A 48 -4.48 -1.08 -4.78
CA THR A 48 -5.26 -1.03 -3.54
C THR A 48 -5.58 0.40 -3.11
N THR A 49 -6.57 0.55 -2.24
CA THR A 49 -6.77 1.80 -1.52
C THR A 49 -5.71 1.93 -0.42
N MET A 50 -5.12 3.11 -0.31
CA MET A 50 -4.06 3.48 0.64
C MET A 50 -4.27 2.91 2.05
N ASN A 51 -3.27 2.18 2.56
CA ASN A 51 -3.29 1.52 3.88
C ASN A 51 -4.47 0.56 4.10
N THR A 52 -5.02 -0.05 3.04
CA THR A 52 -6.08 -1.05 3.14
C THR A 52 -5.84 -2.24 2.22
N GLU A 53 -6.57 -3.33 2.46
CA GLU A 53 -6.67 -4.49 1.57
C GLU A 53 -7.73 -4.32 0.47
N SER A 54 -8.28 -3.12 0.31
CA SER A 54 -9.35 -2.88 -0.67
C SER A 54 -8.75 -2.80 -2.06
N VAL A 55 -8.95 -3.85 -2.86
CA VAL A 55 -8.47 -3.91 -4.25
C VAL A 55 -9.43 -3.14 -5.16
N HIS A 56 -8.87 -2.28 -6.02
CA HIS A 56 -9.63 -1.57 -7.03
C HIS A 56 -10.24 -2.53 -8.05
N THR A 57 -11.31 -2.10 -8.73
CA THR A 57 -11.89 -2.87 -9.82
C THR A 57 -11.00 -2.81 -11.07
N PRO A 58 -10.99 -3.85 -11.91
CA PRO A 58 -10.30 -3.81 -13.20
C PRO A 58 -10.74 -2.61 -14.06
N GLY A 59 -9.78 -1.93 -14.67
CA GLY A 59 -9.97 -0.72 -15.47
C GLY A 59 -9.81 0.59 -14.70
N THR A 60 -9.76 0.55 -13.36
CA THR A 60 -9.49 1.72 -12.52
C THR A 60 -8.05 2.18 -12.69
N SER A 61 -7.81 3.49 -12.70
CA SER A 61 -6.45 4.03 -12.66
C SER A 61 -5.72 3.53 -11.41
N CYS A 62 -4.49 3.05 -11.57
CA CYS A 62 -3.67 2.71 -10.40
C CYS A 62 -3.24 3.99 -9.70
N ALA A 63 -2.89 3.85 -8.42
CA ALA A 63 -2.07 4.85 -7.76
C ALA A 63 -0.67 4.90 -8.37
N TYR A 64 -0.03 6.05 -8.16
CA TYR A 64 1.35 6.28 -8.52
C TYR A 64 2.26 5.35 -7.75
N TRP A 65 3.27 4.80 -8.40
CA TRP A 65 4.35 4.06 -7.77
C TRP A 65 5.65 4.37 -8.49
N THR A 66 6.76 4.33 -7.76
CA THR A 66 8.07 4.63 -8.31
C THR A 66 8.77 3.35 -8.76
N ASN A 67 9.26 3.32 -9.99
CA ASN A 67 10.06 2.20 -10.46
C ASN A 67 11.46 2.19 -9.79
N GLY A 68 12.25 1.14 -10.04
CA GLY A 68 13.58 1.00 -9.45
C GLY A 68 14.60 2.08 -9.86
N ILE A 69 14.27 2.96 -10.80
CA ILE A 69 15.10 4.10 -11.24
C ILE A 69 14.51 5.46 -10.84
N GLY A 70 13.36 5.49 -10.14
CA GLY A 70 12.76 6.71 -9.60
C GLY A 70 11.71 7.38 -10.49
N ASP A 71 11.30 6.77 -11.61
CA ASP A 71 10.20 7.29 -12.42
C ASP A 71 8.84 6.92 -11.81
N ILE A 72 7.90 7.84 -11.91
CA ILE A 72 6.51 7.60 -11.52
C ILE A 72 5.78 6.88 -12.65
N PHE A 73 5.23 5.71 -12.34
CA PHE A 73 4.39 4.97 -13.28
C PHE A 73 2.93 5.39 -13.15
N HIS A 74 2.27 5.46 -14.31
CA HIS A 74 0.84 5.71 -14.45
C HIS A 74 0.24 4.61 -15.33
N GLY A 75 -0.78 3.92 -14.83
CA GLY A 75 -1.45 2.86 -15.59
C GLY A 75 -2.84 2.56 -15.06
N LYS A 76 -3.38 1.41 -15.47
CA LYS A 76 -4.67 0.90 -15.02
C LYS A 76 -4.51 -0.46 -14.38
N CYS A 77 -5.31 -0.70 -13.37
CA CYS A 77 -5.38 -1.99 -12.73
C CYS A 77 -6.07 -2.98 -13.66
N GLN A 78 -5.41 -4.10 -13.96
CA GLN A 78 -5.90 -5.14 -14.85
C GLN A 78 -5.71 -6.50 -14.20
N MET A 79 -6.71 -7.37 -14.36
CA MET A 79 -6.62 -8.77 -13.95
C MET A 79 -5.88 -9.56 -15.02
N GLN A 80 -4.78 -10.20 -14.64
CA GLN A 80 -4.05 -11.18 -15.44
C GLN A 80 -3.96 -12.50 -14.67
N GLY A 81 -4.75 -13.48 -15.10
CA GLY A 81 -4.91 -14.74 -14.36
C GLY A 81 -5.48 -14.47 -12.96
N ASN A 82 -4.73 -14.83 -11.92
CA ASN A 82 -5.07 -14.58 -10.52
C ASN A 82 -4.32 -13.36 -9.93
N SER A 83 -3.81 -12.47 -10.78
CA SER A 83 -3.03 -11.30 -10.37
C SER A 83 -3.70 -10.01 -10.80
N MET A 84 -3.77 -9.03 -9.90
CA MET A 84 -4.19 -7.66 -10.20
C MET A 84 -2.94 -6.80 -10.37
N LEU A 85 -2.65 -6.40 -11.60
CA LEU A 85 -1.43 -5.70 -11.99
C LEU A 85 -1.73 -4.26 -12.38
N CYS A 86 -0.80 -3.35 -12.11
CA CYS A 86 -0.85 -2.02 -12.70
C CYS A 86 -0.05 -2.01 -14.01
N ILE A 87 -0.73 -1.84 -15.14
CA ILE A 87 -0.14 -1.84 -16.48
C ILE A 87 -0.72 -0.75 -17.38
#